data_AF-A0A133UFA5-F1
#
_entry.id   AF-A0A133UFA5-F1
#
_cell.length_a   1.000
_cell.length_b   1.000
_cell.length_c   1.000
_cell.angle_alpha   90.00
_cell.angle_beta   90.00
_cell.angle_gamma   90.00
#
_symmetry.space_group_name_H-M   'P 1'
#
loop_
_entity.id
_entity.type
_entity.pdbx_description
1 polymer ?
#
loop_
_entity_poly.entity_id
_entity_poly.type
_entity_poly.pdbx_seq_one_letter_code
_entity_poly.pdbx_strand_id
1 'polypeptide(L)' 'MSRKKKDEVSVENEFYRITVDAKSGSLTSIYDKKIEKEFVPEGEMSGLLSVECEAPHPMSAWERDQITEVDKLNSGG' A
#
# COMPACT_ATOMS: atom_id res chain seq x y z
N MET A 1 -17.13 -8.52 12.42
CA MET A 1 -18.07 -8.23 11.31
C MET A 1 -17.25 -8.11 10.04
N SER A 2 -17.31 -9.11 9.15
CA SER A 2 -16.51 -9.15 7.91
C SER A 2 -17.11 -8.18 6.89
N ARG A 3 -16.43 -7.04 6.63
CA ARG A 3 -16.76 -6.19 5.48
C ARG A 3 -16.48 -7.03 4.23
N LYS A 4 -17.52 -7.30 3.45
CA LYS A 4 -17.45 -8.06 2.21
C LYS A 4 -16.32 -7.52 1.30
N LYS A 5 -15.47 -8.43 0.84
CA LYS A 5 -14.48 -8.33 -0.26
C LYS A 5 -15.12 -7.91 -1.60
N LYS A 6 -15.82 -6.77 -1.65
CA LYS A 6 -16.66 -6.42 -2.80
C LYS A 6 -15.86 -5.79 -3.95
N ASP A 7 -14.64 -5.30 -3.66
CA ASP A 7 -13.79 -4.58 -4.60
C ASP A 7 -12.33 -5.07 -4.52
N GLU A 8 -12.10 -6.39 -4.40
CA GLU A 8 -10.74 -6.95 -4.44
C GLU A 8 -10.51 -7.71 -5.75
N VAL A 9 -9.32 -7.56 -6.34
CA VAL A 9 -8.88 -8.33 -7.51
C VAL A 9 -7.65 -9.15 -7.12
N SER A 10 -7.68 -10.45 -7.42
CA SER A 10 -6.57 -11.35 -7.16
C SER A 10 -5.91 -11.80 -8.46
N VAL A 11 -4.57 -11.79 -8.48
CA VAL A 11 -3.74 -12.35 -9.56
C VAL A 11 -2.81 -13.39 -8.96
N GLU A 12 -2.66 -14.53 -9.63
CA GLU A 12 -1.83 -15.64 -9.16
C GLU A 12 -0.93 -16.17 -10.27
N ASN A 13 0.31 -16.51 -9.92
CA ASN A 13 1.26 -17.22 -10.78
C ASN A 13 1.89 -18.40 -10.02
N GLU A 14 2.93 -19.05 -10.54
CA GLU A 14 3.60 -20.20 -9.88
C GLU A 14 4.12 -19.87 -8.46
N PHE A 15 4.56 -18.63 -8.21
CA PHE A 15 5.29 -18.24 -7.00
C PHE A 15 4.43 -17.48 -6.00
N TYR A 16 3.51 -16.64 -6.47
CA TYR A 16 2.79 -15.67 -5.65
C TYR A 16 1.30 -15.67 -5.93
N ARG A 17 0.52 -15.38 -4.89
CA ARG A 17 -0.86 -14.92 -4.98
C ARG A 17 -0.94 -13.50 -4.43
N ILE A 18 -1.34 -12.56 -5.27
CA ILE A 18 -1.40 -11.13 -4.94
C ILE A 18 -2.87 -10.70 -4.95
N THR A 19 -3.27 -9.92 -3.94
CA THR A 19 -4.59 -9.29 -3.88
C THR A 19 -4.45 -7.78 -3.84
N VAL A 20 -5.27 -7.09 -4.62
CA VAL A 20 -5.29 -5.64 -4.76
C VAL A 20 -6.69 -5.13 -4.39
N ASP A 21 -6.75 -4.06 -3.59
CA ASP A 21 -7.99 -3.29 -3.40
C ASP A 21 -8.24 -2.44 -4.64
N ALA A 22 -9.34 -2.71 -5.35
CA ALA A 22 -9.65 -2.09 -6.64
C ALA A 22 -10.00 -0.60 -6.54
N LYS A 23 -10.29 -0.09 -5.34
CA LYS A 23 -10.58 1.33 -5.12
C LYS A 23 -9.31 2.17 -5.00
N SER A 24 -8.37 1.70 -4.18
CA SER A 24 -7.11 2.40 -3.90
C SER A 24 -5.96 1.96 -4.80
N GLY A 25 -6.06 0.80 -5.45
CA GLY A 25 -4.96 0.15 -6.15
C GLY A 25 -3.88 -0.42 -5.22
N SER A 26 -4.10 -0.38 -3.91
CA SER A 26 -3.13 -0.88 -2.93
C SER A 26 -3.14 -2.40 -2.81
N LEU A 27 -1.98 -2.97 -2.49
CA LEU A 27 -1.81 -4.40 -2.25
C LEU A 27 -2.31 -4.72 -0.84
N THR A 28 -3.31 -5.60 -0.74
CA THR A 28 -3.87 -6.08 0.53
C THR A 28 -3.34 -7.45 0.92
N SER A 29 -2.71 -8.18 -0.01
CA SER A 29 -2.03 -9.46 0.24
C SER A 29 -0.96 -9.72 -0.80
N ILE A 30 0.19 -10.21 -0.34
CA ILE A 30 1.28 -10.77 -1.14
C ILE A 30 1.65 -12.09 -0.46
N TYR A 31 1.06 -13.18 -0.94
CA TYR A 31 1.30 -14.51 -0.41
C TYR A 31 2.33 -15.25 -1.26
N ASP A 32 3.47 -15.61 -0.66
CA ASP A 32 4.51 -16.44 -1.27
C ASP A 32 4.20 -17.92 -1.04
N LYS A 33 4.04 -18.66 -2.14
CA LYS A 33 3.64 -20.07 -2.13
C LYS A 33 4.81 -21.03 -1.87
N LYS A 34 6.06 -20.58 -1.98
CA LYS A 34 7.25 -21.39 -1.74
C LYS A 34 7.57 -21.51 -0.26
N ILE A 35 7.43 -20.39 0.47
CA ILE A 35 7.68 -20.35 1.93
C ILE A 35 6.38 -20.26 2.75
N GLU A 36 5.23 -20.32 2.07
CA GLU A 36 3.89 -20.29 2.66
C GLU A 36 3.63 -19.09 3.58
N LYS A 37 4.08 -17.90 3.15
CA LYS A 37 4.10 -16.70 3.99
C LYS A 37 3.34 -15.53 3.37
N GLU A 38 2.56 -14.85 4.20
CA GLU A 38 1.95 -13.55 3.90
C GLU A 38 2.92 -12.41 4.23
N PHE A 39 3.07 -11.46 3.30
CA PHE A 39 3.97 -10.31 3.45
C PHE A 39 3.24 -9.01 3.74
N VAL A 40 1.93 -8.91 3.47
CA VAL A 40 1.12 -7.76 3.87
C VAL A 40 0.40 -8.13 5.17
N PRO A 41 0.71 -7.46 6.31
CA PRO A 41 0.03 -7.75 7.56
C PRO A 41 -1.48 -7.56 7.44
N GLU A 42 -2.25 -8.31 8.23
CA GLU A 42 -3.71 -8.22 8.19
C GLU A 42 -4.19 -6.80 8.51
N GLY A 43 -4.98 -6.21 7.60
CA GLY A 43 -5.52 -4.86 7.74
C GLY A 43 -4.58 -3.74 7.29
N GLU A 44 -3.34 -4.06 6.92
CA GLU A 44 -2.39 -3.11 6.32
C GLU A 44 -2.57 -3.04 4.80
N MET A 45 -2.04 -1.95 4.22
CA MET A 45 -2.00 -1.74 2.78
C MET A 45 -0.54 -1.48 2.37
N SER A 46 -0.11 -2.11 1.27
CA SER A 46 1.22 -1.91 0.69
C SER A 46 1.13 -1.28 -0.70
N GLY A 47 2.17 -0.54 -1.10
CA GLY A 47 2.20 0.14 -2.40
C GLY A 47 1.12 1.21 -2.58
N LEU A 48 0.56 1.73 -1.49
CA LEU A 48 -0.41 2.82 -1.53
C LEU A 48 0.29 4.13 -1.89
N LEU A 49 -0.28 4.89 -2.81
CA LEU A 49 0.21 6.23 -3.15
C LEU A 49 -0.01 7.19 -1.97
N SER A 50 1.02 7.97 -1.64
CA SER A 50 0.96 9.01 -0.63
C SER A 50 1.55 10.32 -1.15
N VAL A 51 1.03 11.44 -0.62
CA VAL A 51 1.67 12.75 -0.71
C VAL A 51 2.26 13.05 0.66
N GLU A 52 3.54 13.37 0.70
CA GLU A 52 4.27 13.61 1.94
C GLU A 52 4.80 15.05 1.94
N CYS A 53 4.37 15.85 2.91
CA CYS A 53 4.80 17.24 3.06
C CYS A 53 5.96 17.32 4.03
N GLU A 54 7.10 17.80 3.54
CA GLU A 54 8.32 17.98 4.35
C GLU A 54 8.34 19.34 5.04
N ALA A 55 8.98 19.43 6.20
CA ALA A 55 9.27 20.71 6.84
C ALA A 55 10.16 21.58 5.94
N PRO A 56 9.92 22.89 5.79
CA PRO A 56 10.78 23.75 4.97
C PRO A 56 12.17 23.91 5.58
N HIS A 57 13.23 23.73 4.77
CA HIS A 57 14.62 24.01 5.17
C HIS A 57 15.45 24.53 3.98
N PRO A 58 16.63 25.15 4.21
CA PRO A 58 17.41 25.78 3.14
C PRO A 58 17.95 24.82 2.05
N MET A 59 17.95 23.52 2.33
CA MET A 59 18.55 22.48 1.46
C MET A 59 17.49 21.50 0.92
N SER A 60 16.20 21.86 0.83
CA SER A 60 15.11 20.95 0.43
C SER A 60 15.22 20.37 -0.97
N ALA A 61 16.11 20.89 -1.81
CA ALA A 61 16.43 20.29 -3.10
C ALA A 61 17.47 19.16 -3.04
N TRP A 62 18.14 18.98 -1.89
CA TRP A 62 19.30 18.09 -1.70
C TRP A 62 19.10 17.09 -0.57
N GLU A 63 18.39 17.49 0.48
CA GLU A 63 18.15 16.69 1.67
C GLU A 63 16.64 16.60 1.91
N ARG A 64 16.19 15.42 2.32
CA ARG A 64 14.83 15.18 2.81
C ARG A 64 14.81 15.36 4.31
N ASP A 65 13.92 16.20 4.81
CA ASP A 65 13.79 16.47 6.24
C ASP A 65 12.54 15.79 6.82
N GLN A 66 12.17 16.15 8.05
CA GLN A 66 11.02 15.62 8.76
C GLN A 66 9.73 15.79 7.93
N ILE A 67 9.04 14.68 7.71
CA ILE A 67 7.69 14.67 7.14
C ILE A 67 6.73 15.20 8.22
N THR A 68 6.03 16.28 7.88
CA THR A 68 5.07 16.97 8.75
C THR A 68 3.64 16.50 8.53
N GLU A 69 3.33 16.07 7.30
CA GLU A 69 2.01 15.59 6.92
C GLU A 69 2.14 14.46 5.89
N VAL A 70 1.26 13.47 5.99
CA VAL A 70 1.13 12.37 5.03
C VAL A 70 -0.34 12.24 4.65
N ASP A 71 -0.64 12.52 3.39
CA ASP A 71 -1.95 12.23 2.81
C ASP A 71 -1.89 10.87 2.09
N LYS A 72 -2.76 9.94 2.49
CA LYS A 72 -2.85 8.60 1.93
C LYS A 72 -3.96 8.58 0.90
N LEU A 73 -3.62 8.36 -0.36
CA LEU A 73 -4.57 8.37 -1.49
C LEU A 73 -5.33 7.03 -1.59
N ASN A 74 -6.14 6.71 -0.57
CA ASN A 74 -6.87 5.44 -0.45
C ASN A 74 -8.30 5.48 -1.01
N SER A 75 -8.69 6.58 -1.64
CA SER A 75 -9.97 6.73 -2.32
C SER A 75 -9.82 7.57 -3.59
N GLY A 76 -10.55 7.18 -4.63
CA GLY A 76 -10.72 8.00 -5.84
C GLY A 76 -11.83 9.03 -5.64
N GLY A 77 -11.70 10.19 -6.28
CA GLY A 77 -12.76 11.20 -6.41
C GLY A 77 -13.83 10.85 -7.43
#